data_AF-A0A847HN21-F1
#
_entry.id   AF-A0A847HN21-F1
#
_cell.length_a   1.000
_cell.length_b   1.000
_cell.length_c   1.000
_cell.angle_alpha   90.00
_cell.angle_beta   90.00
_cell.angle_gamma   90.00
#
_symmetry.space_group_name_H-M   'P 1'
#
loop_
_entity.id
_entity.type
_entity.pdbx_description
1 polymer ?
#
loop_
_entity_poly.entity_id
_entity_poly.type
_entity_poly.pdbx_seq_one_letter_code
_entity_poly.pdbx_strand_id
1 'polypeptide(L)'
;MEKFDARDNQLILDLLCLLPLKLFLRPRPEGEHQTRLALISICSAAETYVNDELLRPLVNGLKQSLTGALSDPEFAALADDPAVLRSLLEAVDDLLQAKITPARQKAVCNFIYRYAYKLAGMAGKEFANIGRNVSAEDAETLLLIKEVLRIQEQNP
;
A
#
# COMPACT_ATOMS: atom_id res chain seq x y z
N MET A 1 8.92 -19.83 13.39
CA MET A 1 8.88 -18.53 12.69
C MET A 1 10.21 -18.38 11.99
N GLU A 2 10.19 -18.38 10.66
CA GLU A 2 11.37 -18.08 9.85
C GLU A 2 11.65 -16.58 9.87
N LYS A 3 12.92 -16.20 9.74
CA LYS A 3 13.30 -14.79 9.62
C LYS A 3 13.01 -14.32 8.19
N PHE A 4 12.60 -13.06 8.07
CA PHE A 4 12.48 -12.38 6.79
C PHE A 4 13.87 -12.05 6.26
N ASP A 5 14.14 -12.42 5.01
CA ASP A 5 15.33 -12.02 4.29
C ASP A 5 15.10 -10.72 3.51
N ALA A 6 16.11 -10.27 2.77
CA ALA A 6 16.03 -9.04 1.99
C ALA A 6 14.96 -9.11 0.88
N ARG A 7 14.76 -10.28 0.27
CA ARG A 7 13.79 -10.49 -0.81
C ARG A 7 12.36 -10.47 -0.27
N ASP A 8 12.12 -11.08 0.87
CA ASP A 8 10.82 -11.05 1.54
C ASP A 8 10.41 -9.61 1.88
N ASN A 9 11.36 -8.84 2.44
CA ASN A 9 11.15 -7.44 2.78
C ASN A 9 10.90 -6.58 1.54
N GLN A 10 11.63 -6.85 0.45
CA GLN A 10 11.44 -6.15 -0.81
C GLN A 10 10.05 -6.40 -1.40
N LEU A 11 9.53 -7.63 -1.32
CA LEU A 11 8.20 -7.94 -1.84
C LEU A 11 7.10 -7.13 -1.15
N ILE A 12 7.16 -7.01 0.18
CA ILE A 12 6.21 -6.19 0.93
C ILE A 12 6.41 -4.71 0.57
N LEU A 13 7.65 -4.26 0.47
CA LEU A 13 7.98 -2.86 0.14
C LEU A 13 7.52 -2.47 -1.27
N ASP A 14 7.65 -3.35 -2.25
CA ASP A 14 7.16 -3.17 -3.62
C ASP A 14 5.64 -2.96 -3.60
N LEU A 15 4.91 -3.74 -2.80
CA LEU A 15 3.47 -3.55 -2.62
C LEU A 15 3.15 -2.19 -1.99
N LEU A 16 3.90 -1.81 -0.95
CA LEU A 16 3.74 -0.50 -0.31
C LEU A 16 4.09 0.67 -1.23
N CYS A 17 4.93 0.46 -2.25
CA CYS A 17 5.26 1.46 -3.26
C CYS A 17 4.23 1.50 -4.41
N LEU A 18 3.70 0.35 -4.82
CA LEU A 18 2.72 0.24 -5.90
C LEU A 18 1.37 0.84 -5.50
N LEU A 19 0.94 0.67 -4.25
CA LEU A 19 -0.36 1.15 -3.76
C LEU A 19 -0.52 2.68 -3.90
N PRO A 20 0.43 3.55 -3.47
CA PRO A 20 0.34 5.00 -3.72
C PRO A 20 0.31 5.39 -5.18
N LEU A 21 1.04 4.68 -6.05
CA LEU A 21 1.05 4.93 -7.48
C LEU A 21 -0.31 4.63 -8.11
N LYS A 22 -1.00 3.57 -7.62
CA LYS A 22 -2.34 3.20 -8.07
C LYS A 22 -3.43 4.11 -7.51
N LEU A 23 -3.40 4.36 -6.20
CA LEU A 23 -4.53 4.89 -5.42
C LEU A 23 -4.43 6.37 -5.05
N PHE A 24 -3.30 7.05 -5.26
CA PHE A 24 -3.11 8.43 -4.79
C PHE A 24 -2.40 9.35 -5.78
N LEU A 25 -1.40 8.85 -6.49
CA LEU A 25 -0.58 9.64 -7.40
C LEU A 25 -1.17 9.68 -8.83
N ARG A 26 -2.49 9.51 -8.95
CA ARG A 26 -3.24 9.64 -10.21
C ARG A 26 -4.31 10.73 -10.07
N PRO A 27 -4.19 11.86 -10.80
CA PRO A 27 -3.10 12.21 -11.72
C PRO A 27 -1.76 12.44 -11.00
N ARG A 28 -0.64 12.30 -11.75
CA ARG A 28 0.71 12.50 -11.18
C ARG A 28 0.86 13.95 -10.70
N PRO A 29 1.44 14.19 -9.51
CA PRO A 29 1.72 15.55 -9.03
C PRO A 29 2.60 16.30 -10.04
N GLU A 30 2.28 17.57 -10.31
CA GLU A 30 3.06 18.40 -11.21
C GLU A 30 4.16 19.14 -10.44
N GLY A 31 5.41 18.83 -10.79
CA GLY A 31 6.59 19.48 -10.22
C GLY A 31 7.08 18.88 -8.90
N GLU A 32 8.32 19.24 -8.55
CA GLU A 32 9.06 18.67 -7.43
C GLU A 32 8.39 18.96 -6.07
N HIS A 33 7.87 20.17 -5.88
CA HIS A 33 7.24 20.57 -4.62
C HIS A 33 5.97 19.76 -4.32
N GLN A 34 5.09 19.58 -5.32
CA GLN A 34 3.87 18.80 -5.16
C GLN A 34 4.19 17.32 -4.95
N THR A 35 5.18 16.79 -5.67
CA THR A 35 5.67 15.42 -5.48
C THR A 35 6.18 15.21 -4.05
N ARG A 36 6.96 16.17 -3.52
CA ARG A 36 7.46 16.12 -2.15
C ARG A 36 6.33 16.12 -1.11
N LEU A 37 5.31 16.96 -1.29
CA LEU A 37 4.15 17.00 -0.39
C LEU A 37 3.35 15.70 -0.44
N ALA A 38 3.16 15.14 -1.65
CA ALA A 38 2.49 13.85 -1.82
C ALA A 38 3.23 12.73 -1.08
N LEU A 39 4.57 12.66 -1.23
CA LEU A 39 5.41 11.70 -0.51
C LEU A 39 5.30 11.82 1.01
N ILE A 40 5.24 13.04 1.55
CA ILE A 40 5.05 13.28 3.00
C ILE A 40 3.71 12.70 3.46
N SER A 41 2.63 13.01 2.74
CA SER A 41 1.28 12.52 3.07
C SER A 41 1.19 10.99 3.00
N ILE A 42 1.83 10.37 2.00
CA ILE A 42 1.89 8.92 1.86
C ILE A 42 2.63 8.27 3.05
N CYS A 43 3.79 8.81 3.43
CA CYS A 43 4.57 8.27 4.55
C CYS A 43 3.80 8.43 5.87
N SER A 44 3.16 9.58 6.10
CA SER A 44 2.34 9.81 7.29
C SER A 44 1.15 8.85 7.37
N ALA A 45 0.54 8.51 6.23
CA ALA A 45 -0.52 7.50 6.19
C ALA A 45 0.00 6.11 6.62
N ALA A 46 1.18 5.70 6.16
CA ALA A 46 1.79 4.43 6.57
C ALA A 46 2.14 4.43 8.07
N GLU A 47 2.76 5.49 8.57
CA GLU A 47 3.12 5.64 9.99
C GLU A 47 1.91 5.59 10.92
N THR A 48 0.75 6.08 10.48
CA THR A 48 -0.49 6.09 11.29
C THR A 48 -1.00 4.69 11.63
N TYR A 49 -0.72 3.70 10.78
CA TYR A 49 -1.25 2.34 10.92
C TYR A 49 -0.19 1.29 11.28
N VAL A 50 1.07 1.70 11.44
CA VAL A 50 2.16 0.77 11.75
C VAL A 50 2.07 0.30 13.21
N ASN A 51 1.73 -0.97 13.40
CA ASN A 51 1.54 -1.56 14.73
C ASN A 51 2.48 -2.76 14.96
N ASP A 52 3.12 -3.25 13.88
CA ASP A 52 3.91 -4.48 13.88
C ASP A 52 5.39 -4.17 13.64
N GLU A 53 6.27 -4.78 14.44
CA GLU A 53 7.73 -4.62 14.34
C GLU A 53 8.31 -5.06 12.98
N LEU A 54 7.62 -5.95 12.25
CA LEU A 54 8.01 -6.34 10.88
C LEU A 54 7.88 -5.16 9.92
N LEU A 55 6.84 -4.34 10.11
CA LEU A 55 6.48 -3.26 9.21
C LEU A 55 7.29 -1.99 9.47
N ARG A 56 7.75 -1.75 10.71
CA ARG A 56 8.52 -0.56 11.07
C ARG A 56 9.72 -0.28 10.15
N PRO A 57 10.64 -1.22 9.87
CA PRO A 57 11.77 -0.95 8.99
C PRO A 57 11.32 -0.64 7.55
N LEU A 58 10.26 -1.29 7.07
CA LEU A 58 9.70 -1.07 5.73
C LEU A 58 9.08 0.32 5.63
N VAL A 59 8.30 0.74 6.63
CA VAL A 59 7.69 2.08 6.70
C VAL A 59 8.76 3.16 6.80
N ASN A 60 9.82 2.95 7.58
CA ASN A 60 10.94 3.89 7.68
C ASN A 60 11.69 4.06 6.34
N GLY A 61 11.81 2.98 5.56
CA GLY A 61 12.43 2.99 4.23
C GLY A 61 11.49 3.44 3.09
N LEU A 62 10.20 3.61 3.37
CA LEU A 62 9.18 3.79 2.35
C LEU A 62 9.40 5.06 1.53
N LYS A 63 9.81 6.16 2.16
CA LYS A 63 10.06 7.43 1.45
C LYS A 63 11.14 7.28 0.38
N GLN A 64 12.26 6.65 0.72
CA GLN A 64 13.37 6.44 -0.21
C GLN A 64 12.95 5.51 -1.35
N SER A 65 12.23 4.44 -1.00
CA SER A 65 11.77 3.43 -1.95
C SER A 65 10.75 4.00 -2.94
N LEU A 66 9.78 4.79 -2.47
CA LEU A 66 8.84 5.52 -3.30
C LEU A 66 9.52 6.56 -4.19
N THR A 67 10.55 7.24 -3.69
CA THR A 67 11.33 8.18 -4.50
C THR A 67 12.03 7.47 -5.66
N GLY A 68 12.60 6.29 -5.39
CA GLY A 68 13.18 5.40 -6.41
C GLY A 68 12.13 4.93 -7.42
N ALA A 69 11.02 4.39 -6.93
CA ALA A 69 9.89 3.90 -7.74
C ALA A 69 9.31 4.99 -8.66
N LEU A 70 9.20 6.24 -8.19
CA LEU A 70 8.73 7.36 -9.02
C LEU A 70 9.73 7.79 -10.09
N SER A 71 11.02 7.55 -9.85
CA SER A 71 12.09 7.85 -10.80
C SER A 71 12.30 6.73 -11.82
N ASP A 72 11.65 5.58 -11.63
CA ASP A 72 11.67 4.43 -12.52
C ASP A 72 10.37 4.37 -13.35
N PRO A 73 10.42 4.70 -14.65
CA PRO A 73 9.24 4.66 -15.52
C PRO A 73 8.62 3.27 -15.65
N GLU A 74 9.44 2.21 -15.58
CA GLU A 74 8.96 0.83 -15.72
C GLU A 74 8.13 0.45 -14.49
N PHE A 75 8.67 0.70 -13.28
CA PHE A 75 7.93 0.45 -12.04
C PHE A 75 6.66 1.32 -11.97
N ALA A 76 6.73 2.58 -12.37
CA ALA A 76 5.56 3.46 -12.38
C ALA A 76 4.46 2.97 -13.33
N ALA A 77 4.82 2.35 -14.46
CA ALA A 77 3.87 1.77 -15.40
C ALA A 77 3.21 0.48 -14.88
N LEU A 78 3.86 -0.25 -13.95
CA LEU A 78 3.26 -1.45 -13.34
C LEU A 78 1.96 -1.12 -12.58
N ALA A 79 1.81 0.10 -12.07
CA ALA A 79 0.59 0.53 -11.40
C ALA A 79 -0.61 0.67 -12.37
N ASP A 80 -0.41 0.64 -13.69
CA ASP A 80 -1.51 0.62 -14.66
C ASP A 80 -2.13 -0.77 -14.81
N ASP A 81 -1.39 -1.85 -14.51
CA ASP A 81 -1.83 -3.21 -14.76
C ASP A 81 -2.47 -3.86 -13.50
N PRO A 82 -3.79 -4.13 -13.52
CA PRO A 82 -4.47 -4.81 -12.41
C PRO A 82 -3.91 -6.21 -12.10
N ALA A 83 -3.35 -6.90 -13.10
CA ALA A 83 -2.77 -8.24 -12.92
C ALA A 83 -1.50 -8.19 -12.07
N VAL A 84 -0.72 -7.11 -12.17
CA VAL A 84 0.50 -6.93 -11.36
C VAL A 84 0.13 -6.76 -9.89
N LEU A 85 -0.86 -5.92 -9.59
CA LEU A 85 -1.32 -5.74 -8.21
C LEU A 85 -1.85 -7.04 -7.61
N ARG A 86 -2.67 -7.80 -8.36
CA ARG A 86 -3.16 -9.10 -7.89
C ARG A 86 -2.02 -10.07 -7.60
N SER A 87 -1.09 -10.22 -8.54
CA SER A 87 0.06 -11.14 -8.38
C SER A 87 0.92 -10.77 -7.17
N LEU A 88 1.13 -9.48 -6.94
CA LEU A 88 1.92 -8.99 -5.82
C LEU A 88 1.21 -9.18 -4.48
N LEU A 89 -0.10 -8.97 -4.43
CA LEU A 89 -0.92 -9.27 -3.25
C LEU A 89 -0.90 -10.77 -2.91
N GLU A 90 -1.05 -11.64 -3.90
CA GLU A 90 -1.02 -13.10 -3.73
C GLU A 90 0.36 -13.55 -3.20
N ALA A 91 1.44 -13.04 -3.79
CA ALA A 91 2.80 -13.35 -3.35
C ALA A 91 3.07 -12.87 -1.91
N VAL A 92 2.56 -11.70 -1.52
CA VAL A 92 2.65 -11.21 -0.14
C VAL A 92 1.81 -12.06 0.81
N ASP A 93 0.59 -12.46 0.44
CA ASP A 93 -0.25 -13.34 1.27
C ASP A 93 0.43 -14.69 1.51
N ASP A 94 0.95 -15.32 0.47
CA ASP A 94 1.68 -16.60 0.56
C ASP A 94 2.92 -16.49 1.46
N LEU A 95 3.70 -15.41 1.30
CA LEU A 95 4.86 -15.11 2.15
C LEU A 95 4.47 -15.00 3.63
N LEU A 96 3.41 -14.25 3.92
CA LEU A 96 2.95 -14.05 5.30
C LEU A 96 2.40 -15.36 5.89
N GLN A 97 1.67 -16.16 5.12
CA GLN A 97 1.18 -17.48 5.56
C GLN A 97 2.32 -18.44 5.89
N ALA A 98 3.39 -18.41 5.09
CA ALA A 98 4.53 -19.30 5.29
C ALA A 98 5.37 -18.91 6.53
N LYS A 99 5.56 -17.61 6.79
CA LYS A 99 6.62 -17.16 7.72
C LYS A 99 6.13 -16.68 9.08
N ILE A 100 4.89 -16.25 9.22
CA ILE A 100 4.38 -15.65 10.47
C ILE A 100 3.11 -16.33 10.99
N THR A 101 2.77 -16.07 12.26
CA THR A 101 1.57 -16.64 12.87
C THR A 101 0.31 -16.04 12.24
N PRO A 102 -0.83 -16.75 12.25
CA PRO A 102 -2.09 -16.23 11.70
C PRO A 102 -2.52 -14.88 12.30
N ALA A 103 -2.27 -14.68 13.60
CA ALA A 103 -2.56 -13.41 14.27
C ALA A 103 -1.72 -12.25 13.70
N ARG A 104 -0.43 -12.51 13.43
CA ARG A 104 0.48 -11.52 12.86
C ARG A 104 0.20 -11.28 11.38
N GLN A 105 -0.08 -12.33 10.62
CA GLN A 105 -0.57 -12.23 9.23
C GLN A 105 -1.78 -11.30 9.16
N LYS A 106 -2.80 -11.56 10.00
CA LYS A 106 -3.99 -10.71 10.07
C LYS A 106 -3.65 -9.24 10.39
N ALA A 107 -2.69 -8.99 11.28
CA ALA A 107 -2.25 -7.63 11.60
C ALA A 107 -1.60 -6.93 10.39
N VAL A 108 -0.73 -7.63 9.66
CA VAL A 108 -0.05 -7.11 8.46
C VAL A 108 -1.04 -6.90 7.31
N CYS A 109 -1.94 -7.84 7.04
CA CYS A 109 -2.98 -7.69 6.02
C CYS A 109 -3.91 -6.49 6.34
N ASN A 110 -4.30 -6.34 7.60
CA ASN A 110 -5.10 -5.19 8.04
C ASN A 110 -4.35 -3.87 7.89
N PHE A 111 -3.03 -3.85 8.12
CA PHE A 111 -2.21 -2.67 7.85
C PHE A 111 -2.26 -2.29 6.37
N ILE A 112 -1.99 -3.24 5.47
CA ILE A 112 -1.98 -3.02 4.02
C ILE A 112 -3.32 -2.45 3.55
N TYR A 113 -4.43 -3.04 4.00
CA TYR A 113 -5.76 -2.57 3.63
C TYR A 113 -6.10 -1.18 4.20
N ARG A 114 -5.78 -0.91 5.48
CA ARG A 114 -6.02 0.43 6.06
C ARG A 114 -5.18 1.50 5.39
N TYR A 115 -3.95 1.16 5.04
CA TYR A 115 -3.07 2.03 4.27
C TYR A 115 -3.66 2.33 2.88
N ALA A 116 -4.04 1.31 2.11
CA ALA A 116 -4.69 1.46 0.82
C ALA A 116 -5.99 2.28 0.90
N TYR A 117 -6.84 1.99 1.88
CA TYR A 117 -8.09 2.73 2.11
C TYR A 117 -7.83 4.21 2.40
N LYS A 118 -6.79 4.51 3.19
CA LYS A 118 -6.38 5.89 3.47
C LYS A 118 -5.89 6.60 2.21
N LEU A 119 -5.10 5.95 1.37
CA LEU A 119 -4.62 6.49 0.10
C LEU A 119 -5.79 6.84 -0.83
N ALA A 120 -6.71 5.91 -1.04
CA ALA A 120 -7.92 6.14 -1.85
C ALA A 120 -8.76 7.32 -1.30
N GLY A 121 -8.90 7.39 0.03
CA GLY A 121 -9.61 8.50 0.69
C GLY A 121 -8.90 9.85 0.64
N MET A 122 -7.60 9.86 0.35
CA MET A 122 -6.79 11.06 0.08
C MET A 122 -6.86 11.49 -1.39
N ALA A 123 -6.99 10.55 -2.34
CA ALA A 123 -7.15 10.87 -3.76
C ALA A 123 -8.46 11.61 -4.06
N GLY A 124 -9.54 11.25 -3.35
CA GLY A 124 -10.84 11.92 -3.47
C GLY A 124 -10.97 13.27 -2.77
N LYS A 125 -9.87 13.88 -2.28
CA LYS A 125 -9.93 15.13 -1.50
C LYS A 125 -8.70 16.02 -1.67
N GLU A 126 -8.88 17.11 -2.41
CA GLU A 126 -8.44 18.40 -1.89
C GLU A 126 -9.06 18.60 -0.48
N PHE A 127 -8.30 19.19 0.43
CA PHE A 127 -8.70 19.55 1.78
C PHE A 127 -10.22 19.78 2.00
N ALA A 128 -10.79 19.06 2.97
CA ALA A 128 -12.16 19.10 3.50
C ALA A 128 -13.15 18.05 2.97
N ASN A 129 -13.84 17.39 3.91
CA ASN A 129 -14.99 16.46 3.75
C ASN A 129 -14.70 14.97 3.61
N ILE A 130 -14.03 14.40 4.62
CA ILE A 130 -14.01 12.97 4.91
C ILE A 130 -15.43 12.40 4.88
N GLY A 131 -15.77 11.59 3.85
CA GLY A 131 -16.95 10.74 3.95
C GLY A 131 -17.56 10.07 2.70
N ARG A 132 -17.34 10.51 1.45
CA ARG A 132 -18.19 9.98 0.34
C ARG A 132 -17.60 9.64 -1.04
N ASN A 133 -16.35 9.95 -1.38
CA ASN A 133 -15.90 9.85 -2.79
C ASN A 133 -14.65 8.96 -2.95
N VAL A 134 -14.81 7.63 -2.80
CA VAL A 134 -13.85 6.67 -3.38
C VAL A 134 -14.31 6.44 -4.82
N SER A 135 -13.42 6.56 -5.81
CA SER A 135 -13.79 6.31 -7.21
C SER A 135 -14.17 4.83 -7.42
N ALA A 136 -14.90 4.53 -8.51
CA ALA A 136 -15.21 3.12 -8.83
C ALA A 136 -13.92 2.28 -9.01
N GLU A 137 -12.89 2.84 -9.63
CA GLU A 137 -11.58 2.19 -9.81
C GLU A 137 -10.86 1.95 -8.48
N ASP A 138 -10.87 2.93 -7.57
CA ASP A 138 -10.30 2.77 -6.24
C ASP A 138 -11.09 1.73 -5.43
N ALA A 139 -12.41 1.70 -5.57
CA ALA A 139 -13.27 0.72 -4.91
C ALA A 139 -12.97 -0.71 -5.41
N GLU A 140 -12.82 -0.90 -6.72
CA GLU A 140 -12.38 -2.18 -7.30
C GLU A 140 -11.01 -2.62 -6.76
N THR A 141 -10.07 -1.68 -6.67
CA THR A 141 -8.74 -1.93 -6.10
C THR A 141 -8.83 -2.35 -4.63
N LEU A 142 -9.66 -1.67 -3.82
CA LEU A 142 -9.87 -2.00 -2.41
C LEU A 142 -10.57 -3.35 -2.23
N LEU A 143 -11.52 -3.69 -3.10
CA LEU A 143 -12.19 -5.00 -3.11
C LEU A 143 -11.21 -6.12 -3.44
N LEU A 144 -10.32 -5.91 -4.43
CA LEU A 144 -9.26 -6.86 -4.75
C LEU A 144 -8.34 -7.13 -3.54
N ILE A 145 -7.90 -6.07 -2.86
CA ILE A 145 -7.06 -6.20 -1.66
C ILE A 145 -7.79 -7.00 -0.56
N LYS A 146 -9.07 -6.71 -0.33
CA LYS A 146 -9.90 -7.46 0.62
C LYS A 146 -10.00 -8.94 0.26
N GLU A 147 -10.27 -9.24 -1.01
CA GLU A 147 -10.42 -10.59 -1.56
C GLU A 147 -9.14 -11.39 -1.35
N VAL A 148 -8.01 -10.90 -1.88
CA VAL A 148 -6.74 -11.63 -1.87
C VAL A 148 -6.19 -11.80 -0.46
N LEU A 149 -6.22 -10.74 0.35
CA LEU A 149 -5.71 -10.79 1.73
C LEU A 149 -6.70 -11.37 2.74
N ARG A 150 -7.86 -11.88 2.26
CA ARG A 150 -8.89 -12.57 3.05
C ARG A 150 -9.34 -11.76 4.27
N ILE A 151 -9.46 -10.44 4.10
CA ILE A 151 -9.87 -9.53 5.18
C ILE A 151 -11.37 -9.65 5.35
N GLN A 152 -11.77 -10.45 6.34
CA GLN A 152 -13.16 -10.54 6.75
C GLN A 152 -13.59 -9.22 7.37
N GLU A 153 -14.71 -8.67 6.91
CA GLU A 153 -15.40 -7.63 7.67
C GLU A 153 -15.77 -8.23 9.03
N GLN A 154 -15.31 -7.58 10.10
CA GLN A 154 -15.99 -7.75 11.38
C GLN A 154 -17.37 -7.14 11.15
N ASN A 155 -18.34 -7.98 10.75
CA ASN A 155 -19.73 -7.63 10.92
C ASN A 155 -19.90 -7.28 12.42
N PRO A 156 -20.42 -6.09 12.75
CA PRO A 156 -20.75 -5.74 14.12
C PRO A 156 -21.79 -6.70 14.71
#